data_AF-A0A976DU58-F1
#
_entry.id   AF-A0A976DU58-F1
#
_cell.length_a   1.000
_cell.length_b   1.000
_cell.length_c   1.000
_cell.angle_alpha   90.00
_cell.angle_beta   90.00
_cell.angle_gamma   90.00
#
_symmetry.space_group_name_H-M   'P 1'
#
loop_
_entity.id
_entity.type
_entity.pdbx_description
1 polymer ?
#
loop_
_entity_poly.entity_id
_entity_poly.type
_entity_poly.pdbx_seq_one_letter_code
_entity_poly.pdbx_strand_id
1 'polypeptide(L)'
;MPNSTLDAAFWLTAAAILVLLALSAFFSGSETALTASSRAKLKGLADKGTGGAASAMKVTEDRERMIGALLLGNNIVNILSASLATALLTRMFGDSGVALATFSMTALVLIFGEVMPKTVAIT
;
A
#
# COMPACT_ATOMS: atom_id res chain seq x y z
N MET A 1 1.60 -29.12 -25.09
CA MET A 1 2.13 -28.94 -23.71
C MET A 1 0.98 -28.41 -22.88
N PRO A 2 0.62 -29.00 -21.73
CA PRO A 2 -0.54 -28.50 -20.99
C PRO A 2 -0.16 -27.14 -20.40
N ASN A 3 -0.74 -26.08 -20.93
CA ASN A 3 -0.71 -24.75 -20.32
C ASN A 3 -1.59 -24.82 -19.07
N SER A 4 -1.05 -25.33 -17.96
CA SER A 4 -1.64 -25.12 -16.66
C SER A 4 -1.62 -23.62 -16.41
N THR A 5 -2.78 -22.97 -16.50
CA THR A 5 -2.97 -21.53 -16.21
C THR A 5 -2.51 -21.15 -14.80
N LEU A 6 -2.33 -22.14 -13.92
CA LEU A 6 -1.80 -22.06 -12.56
C LEU A 6 -0.32 -22.49 -12.52
N ASP A 7 0.53 -21.84 -13.31
CA ASP A 7 1.97 -22.08 -13.34
C ASP A 7 2.72 -21.28 -12.27
N ALA A 8 4.05 -21.43 -12.20
CA ALA A 8 4.87 -20.66 -11.26
C ALA A 8 4.72 -19.15 -11.45
N ALA A 9 4.53 -18.69 -12.69
CA ALA A 9 4.30 -17.28 -12.98
C ALA A 9 3.01 -16.78 -12.33
N PHE A 10 1.92 -17.55 -12.37
CA PHE A 10 0.67 -17.23 -11.67
C PHE A 10 0.91 -16.99 -10.17
N TRP A 11 1.57 -17.92 -9.49
CA TRP A 11 1.82 -17.82 -8.05
C TRP A 11 2.75 -16.67 -7.69
N LEU A 12 3.79 -16.42 -8.49
CA LEU A 12 4.69 -15.29 -8.30
C LEU A 12 3.97 -13.95 -8.49
N THR A 13 3.13 -13.82 -9.52
CA THR A 13 2.34 -12.60 -9.74
C THR A 13 1.33 -12.38 -8.63
N ALA A 14 0.63 -13.43 -8.18
CA ALA A 14 -0.31 -13.34 -7.07
C ALA A 14 0.38 -12.93 -5.75
N ALA A 15 1.53 -13.54 -5.45
CA ALA A 15 2.34 -13.16 -4.28
C ALA A 15 2.83 -11.71 -4.38
N ALA A 16 3.27 -11.26 -5.55
CA ALA A 16 3.66 -9.87 -5.78
C ALA A 16 2.50 -8.90 -5.53
N ILE A 17 1.29 -9.22 -6.00
CA ILE A 17 0.09 -8.40 -5.75
C ILE A 17 -0.21 -8.31 -4.25
N LEU A 18 -0.11 -9.42 -3.51
CA LEU A 18 -0.33 -9.42 -2.05
C LEU A 18 0.70 -8.55 -1.32
N VAL A 19 1.98 -8.64 -1.70
CA VAL A 19 3.04 -7.77 -1.15
C VAL A 19 2.76 -6.31 -1.48
N LEU A 20 2.34 -6.00 -2.70
CA LEU A 20 1.98 -4.64 -3.10
C LEU A 20 0.77 -4.12 -2.28
N LEU A 21 -0.27 -4.93 -2.05
CA LEU A 21 -1.38 -4.52 -1.18
C LEU A 21 -0.91 -4.23 0.26
N ALA A 22 0.01 -5.02 0.81
CA ALA A 22 0.59 -4.75 2.12
C ALA A 22 1.42 -3.46 2.14
N LEU A 23 2.17 -3.17 1.06
CA LEU A 23 2.91 -1.92 0.92
C LEU A 23 1.96 -0.71 0.79
N SER A 24 0.87 -0.84 0.03
CA SER A 24 -0.19 0.17 -0.08
C SER A 24 -0.76 0.50 1.30
N ALA A 25 -1.11 -0.53 2.06
CA ALA A 25 -1.59 -0.40 3.43
C ALA A 25 -0.58 0.31 4.34
N PHE A 26 0.71 -0.03 4.22
CA PHE A 26 1.78 0.61 4.97
C PHE A 26 1.91 2.10 4.63
N PHE A 27 1.92 2.48 3.34
CA PHE A 27 2.03 3.88 2.92
C PHE A 27 0.81 4.70 3.38
N SER A 28 -0.39 4.17 3.21
CA SER A 28 -1.64 4.84 3.58
C SER A 28 -1.80 5.01 5.10
N GLY A 29 -1.48 3.96 5.86
CA GLY A 29 -1.45 4.03 7.32
C GLY A 29 -0.38 4.98 7.85
N SER A 30 0.82 4.95 7.26
CA SER A 30 1.93 5.85 7.64
C SER A 30 1.59 7.31 7.39
N GLU A 31 0.97 7.63 6.25
CA GLU A 31 0.51 8.98 5.94
C GLU A 31 -0.43 9.51 7.03
N THR A 32 -1.42 8.71 7.42
CA THR A 32 -2.40 9.10 8.44
C THR A 32 -1.78 9.19 9.83
N ALA A 33 -0.95 8.22 10.22
CA ALA A 33 -0.28 8.22 11.52
C ALA A 33 0.67 9.43 11.69
N LEU A 34 1.44 9.76 10.64
CA LEU A 34 2.41 10.85 10.67
C LEU A 34 1.75 12.22 10.56
N THR A 35 0.64 12.34 9.83
CA THR A 35 -0.14 13.59 9.74
C THR A 35 -0.95 13.86 11.00
N ALA A 36 -1.50 12.82 11.64
CA ALA A 36 -2.19 12.92 12.93
C ALA A 36 -1.24 13.18 14.12
N SER A 37 0.05 12.84 13.99
CA SER A 37 1.04 13.05 15.03
C SER A 37 1.47 14.53 15.14
N SER A 38 1.40 15.08 16.36
CA SER A 38 1.91 16.43 16.63
C SER A 38 3.43 16.41 16.86
N ARG A 39 4.12 17.49 16.46
CA ARG A 39 5.57 17.62 16.68
C ARG A 39 5.93 17.55 18.16
N ALA A 40 5.09 18.10 19.04
CA ALA A 40 5.26 18.04 20.49
C ALA A 40 5.18 16.59 21.02
N LYS A 41 4.25 15.78 20.50
CA LYS A 41 4.12 14.36 20.87
C LYS A 41 5.36 13.57 20.42
N LEU A 42 5.82 13.76 19.19
CA LEU A 42 7.01 13.09 18.67
C LEU A 42 8.28 13.48 19.43
N LYS A 43 8.44 14.76 19.77
CA LYS A 43 9.55 15.23 20.61
C LYS A 43 9.53 14.57 21.99
N GLY A 44 8.39 14.55 22.67
CA GLY A 44 8.26 13.87 23.96
C GLY A 44 8.52 12.37 23.91
N LEU A 45 8.24 11.70 22.79
CA LEU A 45 8.57 10.28 22.58
C LEU A 45 10.06 10.07 22.30
N ALA A 46 10.70 10.99 21.57
CA ALA A 46 12.13 10.98 21.30
C ALA A 46 12.94 11.21 22.59
N ASP A 47 12.52 12.18 23.41
CA ASP A 47 13.13 12.50 24.71
C ASP A 47 13.03 11.31 25.69
N LYS A 48 11.99 10.47 25.55
CA LYS A 48 11.80 9.23 26.32
C LYS A 48 12.58 8.03 25.77
N GLY A 49 13.35 8.19 24.69
CA GLY A 49 14.13 7.12 24.08
C GLY A 49 13.28 6.10 23.31
N THR A 50 12.06 6.44 22.89
CA THR A 50 11.21 5.53 22.11
C THR A 50 11.85 5.27 20.75
N GLY A 51 12.05 4.00 20.40
CA GLY A 51 12.61 3.60 19.11
C GLY A 51 11.85 4.22 17.94
N GLY A 52 12.57 4.77 16.96
CA GLY A 52 11.99 5.39 15.77
C GLY A 52 11.41 6.80 15.96
N ALA A 53 11.24 7.30 17.19
CA ALA A 53 10.66 8.63 17.41
C ALA A 53 11.56 9.77 16.89
N ALA A 54 12.87 9.63 17.03
CA ALA A 54 13.83 10.59 16.46
C ALA A 54 13.77 10.61 14.92
N SER A 55 13.66 9.44 14.28
CA SER A 55 13.50 9.33 12.84
C SER A 55 12.17 9.93 12.36
N ALA A 56 11.07 9.60 13.05
CA ALA A 56 9.76 10.16 12.75
C ALA A 56 9.76 11.69 12.88
N MET A 57 10.41 12.23 13.91
CA MET A 57 10.56 13.68 14.11
C MET A 57 11.34 14.34 12.97
N LYS A 58 12.44 13.73 12.51
CA LYS A 58 13.22 14.24 11.38
C LYS A 58 12.43 14.20 10.06
N VAL A 59 11.66 13.14 9.82
CA VAL A 59 10.85 12.99 8.60
C VAL A 59 9.65 13.95 8.61
N THR A 60 9.04 14.21 9.77
CA THR A 60 7.91 15.17 9.89
C THR A 60 8.33 16.64 9.91
N GLU A 61 9.62 16.97 9.94
CA GLU A 61 10.09 18.37 9.80
C GLU A 61 9.83 18.91 8.39
N ASP A 62 9.93 18.05 7.36
CA ASP A 62 9.58 18.37 5.98
C ASP A 62 8.28 17.64 5.60
N ARG A 63 7.15 18.13 6.15
CA ARG A 63 5.83 17.51 5.98
C ARG A 63 5.42 17.42 4.51
N GLU A 64 5.73 18.44 3.70
CA GLU A 64 5.35 18.45 2.29
C GLU A 64 6.07 17.35 1.52
N ARG A 65 7.38 17.24 1.69
CA ARG A 65 8.15 16.17 1.03
C ARG A 65 7.77 14.78 1.53
N MET A 66 7.50 14.65 2.83
CA MET A 66 7.03 13.40 3.43
C MET A 66 5.70 12.96 2.83
N ILE A 67 4.69 13.84 2.84
CA ILE A 67 3.35 13.54 2.31
C ILE A 67 3.46 13.22 0.81
N GLY A 68 4.22 14.04 0.05
CA GLY A 68 4.45 13.79 -1.36
C GLY A 68 5.08 12.43 -1.65
N ALA A 69 6.08 12.02 -0.86
CA ALA A 69 6.72 10.71 -1.02
C ALA A 69 5.79 9.54 -0.68
N LEU A 70 4.98 9.67 0.38
CA LEU A 70 4.02 8.64 0.79
C LEU A 70 2.89 8.49 -0.24
N LEU A 71 2.34 9.60 -0.72
CA LEU A 71 1.31 9.62 -1.77
C LEU A 71 1.85 9.03 -3.07
N LEU A 72 3.05 9.41 -3.48
CA LEU A 72 3.69 8.87 -4.67
C LEU A 72 3.92 7.35 -4.54
N GLY A 73 4.47 6.90 -3.40
CA GLY A 73 4.70 5.49 -3.13
C GLY A 73 3.41 4.67 -3.16
N ASN A 74 2.36 5.15 -2.51
CA ASN A 74 1.04 4.52 -2.52
C ASN A 74 0.48 4.40 -3.94
N ASN A 75 0.52 5.48 -4.73
CA ASN A 75 0.03 5.48 -6.09
C ASN A 75 0.80 4.52 -7.00
N ILE A 76 2.13 4.50 -6.91
CA ILE A 76 2.96 3.55 -7.68
C ILE A 76 2.57 2.12 -7.34
N VAL A 77 2.49 1.79 -6.05
CA VAL A 77 2.15 0.45 -5.59
C VAL A 77 0.73 0.04 -6.03
N ASN A 78 -0.25 0.94 -5.94
CA ASN A 78 -1.62 0.68 -6.36
C ASN A 78 -1.71 0.45 -7.88
N ILE A 79 -1.09 1.31 -8.68
CA ILE A 79 -1.08 1.18 -10.14
C ILE A 79 -0.37 -0.12 -10.56
N LEU A 80 0.76 -0.46 -9.94
CA LEU A 80 1.47 -1.70 -10.21
C LEU A 80 0.63 -2.93 -9.83
N SER A 81 -0.01 -2.91 -8.66
CA SER A 81 -0.86 -4.03 -8.23
C SER A 81 -2.04 -4.25 -9.17
N ALA A 82 -2.72 -3.17 -9.58
CA ALA A 82 -3.85 -3.21 -10.51
C ALA A 82 -3.42 -3.67 -11.90
N SER A 83 -2.26 -3.19 -12.39
CA SER A 83 -1.71 -3.59 -13.69
C SER A 83 -1.35 -5.08 -13.70
N LEU A 84 -0.70 -5.59 -12.64
CA LEU A 84 -0.36 -7.01 -12.51
C LEU A 84 -1.62 -7.89 -12.38
N ALA A 85 -2.61 -7.46 -11.59
CA ALA A 85 -3.87 -8.18 -11.46
C ALA A 85 -4.63 -8.22 -12.78
N THR A 86 -4.63 -7.13 -13.54
CA THR A 86 -5.25 -7.05 -14.87
C THR A 86 -4.55 -8.01 -15.83
N ALA A 87 -3.22 -7.99 -15.90
CA ALA A 87 -2.46 -8.93 -16.73
C ALA A 87 -2.73 -10.40 -16.36
N LEU A 88 -2.76 -10.71 -15.06
CA LEU A 88 -3.02 -12.05 -14.54
C LEU A 88 -4.42 -12.54 -14.90
N LEU A 89 -5.44 -11.72 -14.62
CA LEU A 89 -6.84 -12.10 -14.82
C LEU A 89 -7.22 -12.10 -16.29
N THR A 90 -6.67 -11.21 -17.12
CA THR A 90 -6.84 -11.28 -18.57
C THR A 90 -6.25 -12.56 -19.15
N ARG A 91 -5.09 -13.01 -18.65
CA ARG A 91 -4.49 -14.30 -19.06
C ARG A 91 -5.40 -15.49 -18.72
N MET A 92 -6.13 -15.42 -17.61
CA MET A 92 -6.99 -16.51 -17.14
C MET A 92 -8.40 -16.51 -17.71
N PHE A 93 -9.00 -15.32 -17.88
CA PHE A 93 -10.42 -15.14 -18.18
C PHE A 93 -10.67 -14.40 -19.50
N GLY A 94 -9.62 -14.08 -20.26
CA GLY A 94 -9.71 -13.29 -21.49
C GLY A 94 -10.18 -11.86 -21.22
N ASP A 95 -10.94 -11.27 -22.14
CA ASP A 95 -11.38 -9.87 -22.05
C ASP A 95 -12.23 -9.58 -20.80
N SER A 96 -13.01 -10.56 -20.32
CA SER A 96 -13.77 -10.45 -19.07
C SER A 96 -12.87 -10.32 -17.83
N GLY A 97 -11.61 -10.75 -17.92
CA GLY A 97 -10.61 -10.63 -16.87
C GLY A 97 -10.29 -9.18 -16.51
N VAL A 98 -10.37 -8.25 -17.46
CA VAL A 98 -10.13 -6.82 -17.22
C VAL A 98 -11.20 -6.23 -16.30
N ALA A 99 -12.48 -6.56 -16.55
CA ALA A 99 -13.58 -6.11 -15.71
C ALA A 99 -13.44 -6.71 -14.29
N LEU A 100 -13.16 -8.01 -14.20
CA LEU A 100 -12.95 -8.68 -12.92
C LEU A 100 -11.79 -8.06 -12.13
N ALA A 101 -10.65 -7.78 -12.78
CA ALA A 101 -9.51 -7.13 -12.16
C ALA A 101 -9.85 -5.73 -11.66
N THR A 102 -10.54 -4.94 -12.47
CA THR A 102 -10.93 -3.57 -12.11
C THR A 102 -11.80 -3.54 -10.85
N PHE A 103 -12.88 -4.34 -10.83
CA PHE A 103 -13.79 -4.37 -9.68
C PHE A 103 -13.11 -4.96 -8.44
N SER A 104 -12.41 -6.10 -8.57
CA SER A 104 -11.76 -6.74 -7.43
C SER A 104 -10.63 -5.90 -6.85
N MET A 105 -9.75 -5.34 -7.67
CA MET A 105 -8.65 -4.50 -7.19
C MET A 105 -9.12 -3.20 -6.59
N THR A 106 -10.17 -2.58 -7.13
CA THR A 106 -10.77 -1.38 -6.51
C THR A 106 -11.26 -1.70 -5.10
N ALA A 107 -11.99 -2.79 -4.92
CA ALA A 107 -12.46 -3.21 -3.59
C ALA A 107 -11.29 -3.56 -2.66
N LEU A 108 -10.29 -4.31 -3.15
CA LEU A 108 -9.13 -4.73 -2.35
C LEU A 108 -8.28 -3.54 -1.90
N VAL A 109 -7.94 -2.63 -2.81
CA VAL A 109 -7.15 -1.43 -2.50
C VAL A 109 -7.93 -0.52 -1.57
N LEU A 110 -9.21 -0.26 -1.83
CA LEU A 110 -10.00 0.61 -0.95
C LEU A 110 -10.12 0.02 0.45
N ILE A 111 -10.43 -1.26 0.59
CA ILE A 111 -10.66 -1.87 1.91
C ILE A 111 -9.33 -2.07 2.62
N PHE A 112 -8.39 -2.78 2.00
CA PHE A 112 -7.16 -3.25 2.67
C PHE A 112 -5.99 -2.30 2.50
N GLY A 113 -5.88 -1.57 1.39
CA GLY A 113 -4.81 -0.63 1.13
C GLY A 113 -5.07 0.77 1.70
N GLU A 114 -6.34 1.18 1.79
CA GLU A 114 -6.67 2.58 2.08
C GLU A 114 -7.52 2.76 3.35
N VAL A 115 -8.76 2.30 3.39
CA VAL A 115 -9.71 2.62 4.47
C VAL A 115 -9.29 1.94 5.78
N MET A 116 -9.07 0.62 5.78
CA MET A 116 -8.74 -0.12 7.00
C MET A 116 -7.42 0.36 7.65
N PRO A 117 -6.32 0.54 6.91
CA PRO A 117 -5.07 1.02 7.51
C PRO A 117 -5.18 2.44 8.07
N LYS A 118 -5.93 3.34 7.40
CA LYS A 118 -6.20 4.69 7.90
C LYS A 118 -6.97 4.64 9.22
N THR A 119 -7.99 3.78 9.34
CA THR A 119 -8.76 3.61 10.58
C THR A 119 -7.89 3.13 11.74
N VAL A 120 -7.03 2.13 11.49
CA VAL A 120 -6.10 1.60 12.50
C VAL A 120 -5.06 2.64 12.92
N ALA A 121 -4.64 3.53 12.00
CA ALA A 121 -3.66 4.57 12.30
C ALA A 121 -4.22 5.71 13.19
N ILE A 122 -5.53 5.94 13.17
CA ILE A 122 -6.19 7.00 13.94
C ILE A 122 -6.54 6.55 15.36
N THR A 123 -6.88 5.27 15.52
CA THR A 123 -7.37 4.67 16.77
C THR A 123 -6.22 4.22 17.66
#